data_AF-A0A370UEK0-F1
#
_entry.id   AF-A0A370UEK0-F1
#
_cell.length_a   1.000
_cell.length_b   1.000
_cell.length_c   1.000
_cell.angle_alpha   90.00
_cell.angle_beta   90.00
_cell.angle_gamma   90.00
#
_symmetry.space_group_name_H-M   'P 1'
#
loop_
_entity.id
_entity.type
_entity.pdbx_description
1 polymer ?
#
loop_
_entity_poly.entity_id
_entity_poly.type
_entity_poly.pdbx_seq_one_letter_code
_entity_poly.pdbx_strand_id
1 'polypeptide(L)'
;MIDLIWSNIELLWPFSWLGRSFIIAMGMIFFFAIYRVSALNGRAKNNILQIKAILEGQTTDSLYENIGDIRVKAKNSENPVIQSLWHEFDESLVLDHREKGVFNTLDAEHFFNPRTLASGITSSRLLAATPSFLTAIGVLGTFLGLTMGLKGLHIESNEIDALKDGIASMINGAALAFVTSVWGVALSLILNVIEKNTERRIIKKIVLVQQRIDFLFPRLPAEKSLVDISKYTGESSEALQELHERIGDRLQETISGVSDSMQEAFTNALNNVMAPAMQSLVSNTSQQTSGVIEQLIGNFTESMQAAGRGQGELMQKSTEEMRQAVTTLSDQMKTVVDQTSNNHQAMAKQQEQASQQFNDQMRSMLSQSEERQQTMESKFVETLNAQQHALAERESEHRDKLQTQLDSWLEKQALLIETMKDAVERTQSHMDSVIEQHKEVVGELKSISEASATSSQNLSNSSNQIAMLSGNLVKATELFDTRLVEVTDAMKGISSQNDALAAHVIEQAKVLRGLETSLVTTTERFGETAQLAQSGFNEMKAHQTEFIANIESSFESLGNNLKEQVSVIEQQTNEWLRSYSSEVNTQVKERMEIWNDKTREFSDQMVRTVQGISDLVDELERK
;
A
#
# COMPACT_ATOMS: atom_id res chain seq x y z
N MET A 1 -58.55 16.20 35.18
CA MET A 1 -57.34 16.96 35.59
C MET A 1 -57.00 18.04 34.55
N ILE A 2 -57.00 17.73 33.25
CA ILE A 2 -56.84 18.73 32.17
C ILE A 2 -57.98 19.75 32.16
N ASP A 3 -59.25 19.33 32.29
CA ASP A 3 -60.40 20.26 32.32
C ASP A 3 -60.41 21.24 33.51
N LEU A 4 -59.76 20.87 34.63
CA LEU A 4 -59.67 21.72 35.84
C LEU A 4 -58.63 22.86 35.69
N ILE A 5 -57.62 22.64 34.83
CA ILE A 5 -56.58 23.62 34.50
C ILE A 5 -57.12 24.62 33.47
N TRP A 6 -57.92 24.15 32.50
CA TRP A 6 -58.52 25.00 31.48
C TRP A 6 -59.67 25.87 32.00
N SER A 7 -60.42 25.43 33.02
CA SER A 7 -61.48 26.26 33.63
C SER A 7 -60.96 27.43 34.49
N ASN A 8 -59.68 27.42 34.87
CA ASN A 8 -59.05 28.42 35.75
C ASN A 8 -57.86 29.14 35.05
N ILE A 9 -57.90 29.26 33.73
CA ILE A 9 -56.79 29.85 32.96
C ILE A 9 -56.55 31.33 33.30
N GLU A 10 -57.57 32.03 33.79
CA GLU A 10 -57.45 33.40 34.28
C GLU A 10 -56.54 33.50 35.53
N LEU A 11 -56.42 32.42 36.31
CA LEU A 11 -55.52 32.35 37.48
C LEU A 11 -54.04 32.25 37.08
N LEU A 12 -53.76 31.80 35.86
CA LEU A 12 -52.41 31.64 35.30
C LEU A 12 -51.95 32.89 34.54
N TRP A 13 -52.77 33.93 34.47
CA TRP A 13 -52.45 35.19 33.83
C TRP A 13 -52.30 36.30 34.87
N PRO A 14 -51.12 36.91 35.01
CA PRO A 14 -50.88 37.92 36.03
C PRO A 14 -51.69 39.20 35.75
N PHE A 15 -52.30 39.74 36.81
CA PHE A 15 -53.01 41.01 36.77
C PHE A 15 -52.06 42.20 36.57
N SER A 16 -50.80 42.09 37.02
CA SER A 16 -49.79 43.13 36.88
C SER A 16 -49.21 43.20 35.47
N TRP A 17 -48.97 44.41 34.97
CA TRP A 17 -48.32 44.64 33.67
C TRP A 17 -46.92 44.00 33.60
N LEU A 18 -46.19 44.04 34.72
CA LEU A 18 -44.86 43.45 34.85
C LEU A 18 -44.87 41.91 34.71
N GLY A 19 -45.88 41.22 35.24
CA GLY A 19 -45.99 39.78 35.07
C GLY A 19 -46.27 39.37 33.64
N ARG A 20 -47.11 40.15 32.95
CA ARG A 20 -47.44 39.90 31.55
C ARG A 20 -46.20 40.05 30.66
N SER A 21 -45.36 41.04 30.91
CA SER A 21 -44.13 41.23 30.14
C SER A 21 -43.14 40.07 30.33
N PHE A 22 -43.00 39.53 31.54
CA PHE A 22 -42.18 38.34 31.82
C PHE A 22 -42.67 37.09 31.07
N ILE A 23 -43.97 36.81 31.11
CA ILE A 23 -44.55 35.66 30.40
C ILE A 23 -44.42 35.82 28.89
N ILE A 24 -44.67 37.02 28.36
CA ILE A 24 -44.48 37.31 26.93
C ILE A 24 -43.00 37.15 26.52
N ALA A 25 -42.05 37.62 27.35
CA ALA A 25 -40.62 37.45 27.09
C ALA A 25 -40.21 35.96 27.08
N MET A 26 -40.65 35.18 28.07
CA MET A 26 -40.42 33.72 28.09
C MET A 26 -41.06 33.03 26.89
N GLY A 27 -42.29 33.42 26.52
CA GLY A 27 -42.98 32.92 25.33
C GLY A 27 -42.20 33.21 24.05
N MET A 28 -41.71 34.43 23.86
CA MET A 28 -40.89 34.80 22.69
C MET A 28 -39.61 33.98 22.62
N ILE A 29 -38.89 33.80 23.73
CA ILE A 29 -37.68 32.97 23.79
C ILE A 29 -38.01 31.51 23.45
N PHE A 30 -39.10 30.98 24.01
CA PHE A 30 -39.56 29.62 23.77
C PHE A 30 -39.94 29.38 22.30
N PHE A 31 -40.76 30.25 21.70
CA PHE A 31 -41.15 30.14 20.29
C PHE A 31 -39.95 30.34 19.35
N PHE A 32 -39.03 31.25 19.69
CA PHE A 32 -37.79 31.41 18.94
C PHE A 32 -36.94 30.13 19.00
N ALA A 33 -36.79 29.52 20.17
CA ALA A 33 -36.06 28.28 20.34
C ALA A 33 -36.71 27.13 19.55
N ILE A 34 -38.04 26.98 19.60
CA ILE A 34 -38.78 26.00 18.81
C ILE A 34 -38.58 26.23 17.31
N TYR A 35 -38.71 27.49 16.86
CA TYR A 35 -38.48 27.82 15.46
C TYR A 35 -37.08 27.44 15.01
N ARG A 36 -36.06 27.73 15.82
CA ARG A 36 -34.66 27.36 15.54
C ARG A 36 -34.48 25.84 15.51
N VAL A 37 -35.00 25.10 16.48
CA VAL A 37 -34.95 23.63 16.50
C VAL A 37 -35.65 23.04 15.27
N SER A 38 -36.81 23.58 14.90
CA SER A 38 -37.58 23.13 13.73
C SER A 38 -36.85 23.42 12.41
N ALA A 39 -36.32 24.63 12.24
CA ALA A 39 -35.57 25.03 11.06
C ALA A 39 -34.30 24.17 10.87
N LEU A 40 -33.55 23.93 11.96
CA LEU A 40 -32.37 23.08 11.91
C LEU A 40 -32.73 21.60 11.66
N ASN A 41 -33.84 21.12 12.21
CA ASN A 41 -34.34 19.77 11.96
C ASN A 41 -34.77 19.60 10.49
N GLY A 42 -35.37 20.63 9.90
CA GLY A 42 -35.68 20.69 8.47
C GLY A 42 -34.43 20.55 7.61
N ARG A 43 -33.37 21.32 7.92
CA ARG A 43 -32.07 21.23 7.23
C ARG A 43 -31.44 19.85 7.36
N ALA A 44 -31.35 19.31 8.58
CA ALA A 44 -30.78 17.98 8.81
C ALA A 44 -31.57 16.88 8.07
N LYS A 45 -32.91 16.95 8.08
CA LYS A 45 -33.75 16.03 7.31
C LYS A 45 -33.51 16.16 5.81
N ASN A 46 -33.38 17.39 5.28
CA ASN A 46 -33.11 17.61 3.86
C ASN A 46 -31.76 17.02 3.45
N ASN A 47 -30.72 17.23 4.25
CA ASN A 47 -29.39 16.64 4.06
C ASN A 47 -29.46 15.10 3.96
N ILE A 48 -30.17 14.47 4.90
CA ILE A 48 -30.37 13.02 4.95
C ILE A 48 -31.19 12.53 3.75
N LEU A 49 -32.22 13.28 3.33
CA LEU A 49 -33.04 12.94 2.17
C LEU A 49 -32.26 13.01 0.86
N GLN A 50 -31.40 14.01 0.69
CA GLN A 50 -30.54 14.12 -0.50
C GLN A 50 -29.57 12.95 -0.59
N ILE A 51 -28.94 12.55 0.52
CA ILE A 51 -28.10 11.34 0.54
C ILE A 51 -28.89 10.10 0.16
N LYS A 52 -30.11 9.94 0.70
CA LYS A 52 -30.98 8.82 0.34
C LYS A 52 -31.36 8.82 -1.15
N ALA A 53 -31.62 10.00 -1.72
CA ALA A 53 -31.96 10.15 -3.14
C ALA A 53 -30.79 9.80 -4.06
N ILE A 54 -29.54 10.13 -3.66
CA ILE A 54 -28.33 9.72 -4.39
C ILE A 54 -28.22 8.18 -4.46
N LEU A 55 -28.58 7.51 -3.36
CA LEU A 55 -28.50 6.05 -3.21
C LEU A 55 -29.79 5.30 -3.62
N GLU A 56 -30.81 6.02 -4.10
CA GLU A 56 -32.11 5.42 -4.40
C GLU A 56 -32.02 4.45 -5.58
N GLY A 57 -32.61 3.26 -5.41
CA GLY A 57 -32.58 2.19 -6.40
C GLY A 57 -31.27 1.40 -6.47
N GLN A 58 -30.26 1.74 -5.65
CA GLN A 58 -28.97 1.04 -5.66
C GLN A 58 -28.99 -0.20 -4.79
N THR A 59 -28.38 -1.26 -5.32
CA THR A 59 -28.12 -2.55 -4.67
C THR A 59 -26.63 -2.87 -4.77
N THR A 60 -26.13 -3.82 -3.97
CA THR A 60 -24.72 -4.26 -4.00
C THR A 60 -24.29 -4.71 -5.40
N ASP A 61 -25.18 -5.36 -6.14
CA ASP A 61 -24.88 -5.95 -7.44
C ASP A 61 -24.89 -4.90 -8.57
N SER A 62 -25.76 -3.89 -8.46
CA SER A 62 -25.87 -2.80 -9.44
C SER A 62 -24.87 -1.66 -9.19
N LEU A 63 -24.19 -1.67 -8.04
CA LEU A 63 -23.41 -0.53 -7.56
C LEU A 63 -22.23 -0.19 -8.46
N TYR A 64 -21.52 -1.22 -8.91
CA TYR A 64 -20.30 -1.07 -9.71
C TYR A 64 -20.58 -0.45 -11.09
N GLU A 65 -21.67 -0.86 -11.73
CA GLU A 65 -22.07 -0.32 -13.03
C GLU A 65 -22.65 1.10 -12.89
N ASN A 66 -23.37 1.37 -11.80
CA ASN A 66 -24.03 2.65 -11.56
C ASN A 66 -23.17 3.66 -10.78
N ILE A 67 -21.92 3.36 -10.46
CA ILE A 67 -21.09 4.25 -9.63
C ILE A 67 -20.87 5.62 -10.29
N GLY A 68 -20.78 5.64 -11.63
CA GLY A 68 -20.73 6.87 -12.42
C GLY A 68 -21.98 7.73 -12.23
N ASP A 69 -23.16 7.11 -12.26
CA ASP A 69 -24.43 7.80 -12.03
C ASP A 69 -24.54 8.35 -10.61
N ILE A 70 -24.08 7.58 -9.61
CA ILE A 70 -24.03 8.02 -8.20
C ILE A 70 -23.14 9.25 -8.06
N ARG A 71 -21.95 9.23 -8.68
CA ARG A 71 -21.00 10.36 -8.66
C ARG A 71 -21.58 11.60 -9.33
N VAL A 72 -22.31 11.43 -10.45
CA VAL A 72 -22.99 12.55 -11.13
C VAL A 72 -24.15 13.09 -10.30
N LYS A 73 -24.99 12.23 -9.72
CA LYS A 73 -26.09 12.63 -8.83
C LYS A 73 -25.57 13.39 -7.60
N ALA A 74 -24.48 12.93 -7.01
CA ALA A 74 -23.84 13.59 -5.88
C ALA A 74 -23.26 14.96 -6.26
N LYS A 75 -22.59 15.05 -7.40
CA LYS A 75 -22.02 16.31 -7.91
C LYS A 75 -23.10 17.35 -8.24
N ASN A 76 -24.26 16.90 -8.72
CA ASN A 76 -25.40 17.75 -9.05
C ASN A 76 -26.33 18.03 -7.86
N SER A 77 -25.97 17.61 -6.65
CA SER A 77 -26.77 17.89 -5.45
C SER A 77 -26.84 19.39 -5.20
N GLU A 78 -28.03 19.90 -4.89
CA GLU A 78 -28.27 21.33 -4.64
C GLU A 78 -27.56 21.86 -3.37
N ASN A 79 -27.11 20.96 -2.47
CA ASN A 79 -26.50 21.35 -1.21
C ASN A 79 -24.96 21.22 -1.26
N PRO A 80 -24.21 22.34 -1.12
CA PRO A 80 -22.75 22.33 -1.15
C PRO A 80 -22.12 21.43 -0.07
N VAL A 81 -22.76 21.31 1.09
CA VAL A 81 -22.27 20.47 2.19
C VAL A 81 -22.32 19.00 1.78
N ILE A 82 -23.42 18.56 1.17
CA ILE A 82 -23.56 17.18 0.71
C ILE A 82 -22.59 16.90 -0.44
N GLN A 83 -22.42 17.87 -1.36
CA GLN A 83 -21.46 17.75 -2.46
C GLN A 83 -20.03 17.53 -1.94
N SER A 84 -19.59 18.32 -0.96
CA SER A 84 -18.25 18.19 -0.35
C SER A 84 -18.10 16.85 0.38
N LEU A 85 -19.06 16.49 1.23
CA LEU A 85 -19.00 15.23 2.00
C LEU A 85 -19.00 14.00 1.09
N TRP A 86 -19.78 14.04 0.00
CA TRP A 86 -19.82 12.94 -0.95
C TRP A 86 -18.57 12.88 -1.82
N HIS A 87 -17.95 14.02 -2.11
CA HIS A 87 -16.68 14.07 -2.81
C HIS A 87 -15.55 13.44 -1.98
N GLU A 88 -15.44 13.80 -0.69
CA GLU A 88 -14.48 13.18 0.24
C GLU A 88 -14.74 11.68 0.41
N PHE A 89 -16.02 11.29 0.51
CA PHE A 89 -16.39 9.88 0.56
C PHE A 89 -15.99 9.13 -0.71
N ASP A 90 -16.23 9.71 -1.89
CA ASP A 90 -15.89 9.12 -3.19
C ASP A 90 -14.38 8.95 -3.39
N GLU A 91 -13.55 9.85 -2.85
CA GLU A 91 -12.09 9.70 -2.84
C GLU A 91 -11.62 8.51 -2.00
N SER A 92 -12.41 8.10 -1.00
CA SER A 92 -12.11 6.94 -0.15
C SER A 92 -12.56 5.60 -0.73
N LEU A 93 -13.28 5.61 -1.85
CA LEU A 93 -13.80 4.41 -2.50
C LEU A 93 -12.74 3.71 -3.35
N VAL A 94 -12.71 2.38 -3.27
CA VAL A 94 -11.84 1.51 -4.06
C VAL A 94 -12.69 0.65 -4.97
N LEU A 95 -12.41 0.71 -6.27
CA LEU A 95 -13.07 -0.08 -7.29
C LEU A 95 -12.29 -1.38 -7.52
N ASP A 96 -12.92 -2.52 -7.23
CA ASP A 96 -12.38 -3.81 -7.62
C ASP A 96 -12.98 -4.24 -8.96
N HIS A 97 -12.16 -4.19 -10.01
CA HIS A 97 -12.56 -4.59 -11.36
C HIS A 97 -12.75 -6.11 -11.52
N ARG A 98 -12.19 -6.93 -10.61
CA ARG A 98 -12.25 -8.40 -10.68
C ARG A 98 -13.59 -8.91 -10.14
N GLU A 99 -13.92 -8.51 -8.92
CA GLU A 99 -15.19 -8.87 -8.26
C GLU A 99 -16.34 -7.94 -8.65
N LYS A 100 -16.07 -6.91 -9.49
CA LYS A 100 -17.02 -5.84 -9.82
C LYS A 100 -17.64 -5.25 -8.55
N GLY A 101 -16.80 -4.97 -7.56
CA GLY A 101 -17.18 -4.45 -6.26
C GLY A 101 -16.76 -2.99 -6.09
N VAL A 102 -17.55 -2.23 -5.33
CA VAL A 102 -17.16 -0.90 -4.85
C VAL A 102 -17.05 -0.97 -3.35
N PHE A 103 -15.83 -0.79 -2.85
CA PHE A 103 -15.51 -0.91 -1.45
C PHE A 103 -15.14 0.43 -0.85
N ASN A 104 -15.31 0.54 0.45
CA ASN A 104 -14.96 1.73 1.20
C ASN A 104 -13.75 1.45 2.11
N THR A 105 -12.86 2.41 2.27
CA THR A 105 -11.68 2.32 3.14
C THR A 105 -11.95 2.81 4.57
N LEU A 106 -12.93 3.70 4.76
CA LEU A 106 -13.29 4.31 6.05
C LEU A 106 -14.80 4.23 6.30
N ASP A 107 -15.25 3.91 7.51
CA ASP A 107 -16.70 3.79 7.78
C ASP A 107 -17.48 5.06 7.39
N ALA A 108 -18.72 4.90 6.92
CA ALA A 108 -19.58 6.02 6.51
C ALA A 108 -19.77 7.05 7.63
N GLU A 109 -19.65 6.64 8.90
CA GLU A 109 -19.67 7.54 10.05
C GLU A 109 -18.56 8.62 9.99
N HIS A 110 -17.40 8.32 9.42
CA HIS A 110 -16.31 9.29 9.31
C HIS A 110 -16.75 10.57 8.59
N PHE A 111 -17.47 10.40 7.47
CA PHE A 111 -17.95 11.51 6.63
C PHE A 111 -19.36 11.97 7.06
N PHE A 112 -20.28 11.03 7.27
CA PHE A 112 -21.71 11.29 7.47
C PHE A 112 -22.12 11.24 8.94
N ASN A 113 -21.46 12.01 9.82
CA ASN A 113 -21.74 12.03 11.25
C ASN A 113 -22.75 13.13 11.68
N PRO A 114 -23.22 13.11 12.96
CA PRO A 114 -24.08 14.16 13.49
C PRO A 114 -23.49 15.57 13.48
N ARG A 115 -22.16 15.73 13.41
CA ARG A 115 -21.52 17.05 13.35
C ARG A 115 -21.52 17.60 11.92
N THR A 116 -21.42 16.77 10.90
CA THR A 116 -21.46 17.19 9.48
C THR A 116 -22.90 17.35 9.00
N LEU A 117 -23.77 16.37 9.25
CA LEU A 117 -25.15 16.37 8.76
C LEU A 117 -26.13 17.19 9.59
N ALA A 118 -25.85 17.36 10.89
CA ALA A 118 -26.75 18.01 11.84
C ALA A 118 -26.05 19.02 12.77
N SER A 119 -24.96 19.65 12.29
CA SER A 119 -24.10 20.59 13.04
C SER A 119 -24.86 21.50 14.00
N GLY A 120 -25.93 22.15 13.55
CA GLY A 120 -26.68 23.11 14.34
C GLY A 120 -27.46 22.54 15.54
N ILE A 121 -27.86 21.27 15.55
CA ILE A 121 -28.67 20.70 16.65
C ILE A 121 -27.78 20.09 17.72
N THR A 122 -26.76 19.34 17.31
CA THR A 122 -25.87 18.62 18.23
C THR A 122 -24.78 19.50 18.84
N SER A 123 -24.44 20.65 18.22
CA SER A 123 -23.36 21.52 18.71
C SER A 123 -23.82 22.88 19.26
N SER A 124 -25.12 23.21 19.21
CA SER A 124 -25.60 24.52 19.66
C SER A 124 -25.65 24.61 21.19
N ARG A 125 -24.59 25.16 21.77
CA ARG A 125 -24.52 25.50 23.21
C ARG A 125 -25.68 26.39 23.65
N LEU A 126 -26.14 27.30 22.78
CA LEU A 126 -27.23 28.23 23.09
C LEU A 126 -28.57 27.50 23.24
N LEU A 127 -28.88 26.55 22.35
CA LEU A 127 -30.12 25.76 22.44
C LEU A 127 -30.13 24.90 23.71
N ALA A 128 -29.02 24.22 24.02
CA ALA A 128 -28.89 23.40 25.22
C ALA A 128 -29.03 24.21 26.53
N ALA A 129 -28.68 25.49 26.53
CA ALA A 129 -28.80 26.39 27.69
C ALA A 129 -30.18 27.07 27.80
N THR A 130 -31.00 27.04 26.74
CA THR A 130 -32.26 27.79 26.69
C THR A 130 -33.29 27.34 27.74
N PRO A 131 -33.49 26.03 28.02
CA PRO A 131 -34.35 25.59 29.11
C PRO A 131 -33.93 26.18 30.46
N SER A 132 -32.62 26.23 30.75
CA SER A 132 -32.10 26.81 31.98
C SER A 132 -32.37 28.31 32.08
N PHE A 133 -32.27 29.05 30.97
CA PHE A 133 -32.63 30.48 30.93
C PHE A 133 -34.11 30.72 31.22
N LEU A 134 -35.00 29.90 30.67
CA LEU A 134 -36.44 30.01 30.96
C LEU A 134 -36.74 29.80 32.45
N THR A 135 -36.09 28.84 33.09
CA THR A 135 -36.19 28.63 34.55
C THR A 135 -35.64 29.82 35.32
N ALA A 136 -34.47 30.35 34.94
CA ALA A 136 -33.84 31.49 35.59
C ALA A 136 -34.69 32.77 35.47
N ILE A 137 -35.30 33.02 34.31
CA ILE A 137 -36.23 34.15 34.10
C ILE A 137 -37.49 33.97 34.96
N GLY A 138 -38.00 32.74 35.10
CA GLY A 138 -39.11 32.43 36.01
C GLY A 138 -38.78 32.75 37.47
N VAL A 139 -37.60 32.33 37.95
CA VAL A 139 -37.11 32.63 39.30
C VAL A 139 -36.89 34.14 39.51
N LEU A 140 -36.36 34.86 38.52
CA LEU A 140 -36.23 36.31 38.56
C LEU A 140 -37.59 36.99 38.72
N GLY A 141 -38.62 36.50 38.02
CA GLY A 141 -40.01 36.93 38.18
C GLY A 141 -40.52 36.72 39.62
N THR A 142 -40.13 35.63 40.27
CA THR A 142 -40.44 35.37 41.68
C THR A 142 -39.83 36.42 42.61
N PHE A 143 -38.54 36.73 42.46
CA PHE A 143 -37.88 37.75 43.27
C PHE A 143 -38.50 39.15 43.08
N LEU A 144 -38.84 39.51 41.84
CA LEU A 144 -39.49 40.79 41.56
C LEU A 144 -40.93 40.84 42.08
N GLY A 145 -41.66 39.72 42.02
CA GLY A 145 -43.02 39.64 42.55
C GLY A 145 -43.06 39.80 44.08
N LEU A 146 -42.14 39.14 44.79
CA LEU A 146 -42.03 39.27 46.25
C LEU A 146 -41.57 40.67 46.67
N THR A 147 -40.56 41.25 46.01
CA THR A 147 -40.09 42.61 46.34
C THR A 147 -41.16 43.66 46.08
N MET A 148 -41.94 43.53 45.01
CA MET A 148 -43.07 44.43 44.71
C MET A 148 -44.22 44.26 45.70
N GLY A 149 -44.53 43.03 46.12
CA GLY A 149 -45.55 42.76 47.14
C GLY A 149 -45.18 43.32 48.53
N LEU A 150 -43.90 43.29 48.88
CA LEU A 150 -43.39 43.85 50.14
C LEU A 150 -43.35 45.39 50.14
N LYS A 151 -43.20 46.02 48.96
CA LYS A 151 -43.17 47.49 48.83
C LYS A 151 -44.50 48.16 49.21
N GLY A 152 -45.62 47.46 49.11
CA GLY A 152 -46.93 47.98 49.49
C GLY A 152 -47.18 48.01 51.01
N LEU A 153 -46.32 47.39 51.82
CA LEU A 153 -46.56 47.15 53.23
C LEU A 153 -46.11 48.37 54.09
N HIS A 154 -47.03 49.29 54.38
CA HIS A 154 -46.78 50.45 55.25
C HIS A 154 -47.13 50.13 56.70
N ILE A 155 -46.22 49.43 57.40
CA ILE A 155 -46.42 48.95 58.79
C ILE A 155 -46.56 50.12 59.79
N GLU A 156 -46.12 51.33 59.44
CA GLU A 156 -46.09 52.50 60.32
C GLU A 156 -47.40 53.33 60.34
N SER A 157 -48.39 52.97 59.52
CA SER A 157 -49.65 53.70 59.44
C SER A 157 -50.69 53.16 60.42
N ASN A 158 -51.26 54.02 61.28
CA ASN A 158 -52.34 53.70 62.22
C ASN A 158 -53.71 53.45 61.54
N GLU A 159 -53.72 53.34 60.21
CA GLU A 159 -54.91 53.21 59.38
C GLU A 159 -55.12 51.74 58.98
N ILE A 160 -56.22 51.15 59.46
CA ILE A 160 -56.59 49.75 59.17
C ILE A 160 -56.73 49.51 57.66
N ASP A 161 -57.17 50.51 56.90
CA ASP A 161 -57.35 50.39 55.45
C ASP A 161 -56.00 50.37 54.70
N ALA A 162 -55.00 51.11 55.17
CA ALA A 162 -53.63 51.03 54.63
C ALA A 162 -52.98 49.66 54.87
N LEU A 163 -53.28 49.01 55.99
CA LEU A 163 -52.82 47.65 56.27
C LEU A 163 -53.53 46.60 55.39
N LYS A 164 -54.85 46.75 55.14
CA LYS A 164 -55.59 45.88 54.21
C LYS A 164 -55.04 46.00 52.78
N ASP A 165 -54.75 47.21 52.32
CA ASP A 165 -54.16 47.47 51.01
C ASP A 165 -52.73 46.91 50.90
N GLY A 166 -51.93 47.02 51.97
CA GLY A 166 -50.61 46.40 52.06
C GLY A 166 -50.66 44.87 51.96
N ILE A 167 -51.58 44.23 52.67
CA ILE A 167 -51.81 42.78 52.59
C ILE A 167 -52.29 42.38 51.19
N ALA A 168 -53.22 43.13 50.59
CA ALA A 168 -53.68 42.89 49.23
C ALA A 168 -52.54 43.02 48.20
N SER A 169 -51.63 43.98 48.39
CA SER A 169 -50.43 44.15 47.57
C SER A 169 -49.46 42.97 47.73
N MET A 170 -49.23 42.51 48.96
CA MET A 170 -48.41 41.34 49.25
C MET A 170 -48.96 40.07 48.61
N ILE A 171 -50.27 39.83 48.70
CA ILE A 171 -50.95 38.67 48.08
C ILE A 171 -50.82 38.73 46.56
N ASN A 172 -51.01 39.90 45.94
CA ASN A 172 -50.85 40.07 44.49
C ASN A 172 -49.39 39.90 44.04
N GLY A 173 -48.41 40.36 44.82
CA GLY A 173 -47.00 40.14 44.56
C GLY A 173 -46.59 38.68 44.67
N ALA A 174 -47.11 37.96 45.67
CA ALA A 174 -46.92 36.52 45.82
C ALA A 174 -47.57 35.71 44.69
N ALA A 175 -48.79 36.08 44.27
CA ALA A 175 -49.47 35.47 43.12
C ALA A 175 -48.66 35.66 41.83
N LEU A 176 -48.14 36.87 41.59
CA LEU A 176 -47.23 37.16 40.47
C LEU A 176 -45.97 36.29 40.51
N ALA A 177 -45.36 36.17 41.69
CA ALA A 177 -44.14 35.42 41.91
C ALA A 177 -44.33 33.91 41.62
N PHE A 178 -45.49 33.37 41.98
CA PHE A 178 -45.85 31.98 41.73
C PHE A 178 -46.12 31.72 40.24
N VAL A 179 -46.96 32.54 39.60
CA VAL A 179 -47.36 32.34 38.19
C VAL A 179 -46.16 32.43 37.24
N THR A 180 -45.26 33.39 37.46
CA THR A 180 -44.03 33.53 36.63
C THR A 180 -43.09 32.35 36.76
N SER A 181 -42.95 31.77 37.97
CA SER A 181 -42.15 30.57 38.20
C SER A 181 -42.74 29.33 37.52
N VAL A 182 -44.06 29.13 37.64
CA VAL A 182 -44.78 28.00 37.03
C VAL A 182 -44.58 28.01 35.50
N TRP A 183 -44.73 29.17 34.86
CA TRP A 183 -44.49 29.30 33.42
C TRP A 183 -43.03 29.06 33.03
N GLY A 184 -42.06 29.58 33.81
CA GLY A 184 -40.63 29.36 33.55
C GLY A 184 -40.25 27.88 33.58
N VAL A 185 -40.69 27.15 34.61
CA VAL A 185 -40.45 25.71 34.75
C VAL A 185 -41.20 24.92 33.68
N ALA A 186 -42.48 25.23 33.42
CA ALA A 186 -43.28 24.51 32.44
C ALA A 186 -42.71 24.66 31.02
N LEU A 187 -42.39 25.87 30.58
CA LEU A 187 -41.80 26.12 29.26
C LEU A 187 -40.39 25.51 29.13
N SER A 188 -39.59 25.54 30.20
CA SER A 188 -38.28 24.90 30.26
C SER A 188 -38.37 23.38 30.04
N LEU A 189 -39.26 22.71 30.77
CA LEU A 189 -39.47 21.27 30.64
C LEU A 189 -39.97 20.88 29.25
N ILE A 190 -40.95 21.61 28.72
CA ILE A 190 -41.48 21.36 27.37
C ILE A 190 -40.36 21.52 26.33
N LEU A 191 -39.57 22.59 26.41
CA LEU A 191 -38.48 22.83 25.47
C LEU A 191 -37.41 21.73 25.54
N ASN A 192 -36.98 21.35 26.74
CA ASN A 192 -35.98 20.30 26.94
C ASN A 192 -36.44 18.95 26.33
N VAL A 193 -37.72 18.58 26.54
CA VAL A 193 -38.29 17.36 25.95
C VAL A 193 -38.33 17.44 24.42
N ILE A 194 -38.76 18.57 23.85
CA ILE A 194 -38.82 18.77 22.39
C ILE A 194 -37.42 18.72 21.77
N GLU A 195 -36.45 19.40 22.37
CA GLU A 195 -35.05 19.43 21.94
C GLU A 195 -34.46 18.02 21.93
N LYS A 196 -34.47 17.32 23.07
CA LYS A 196 -33.87 15.99 23.20
C LYS A 196 -34.54 14.92 22.33
N ASN A 197 -35.86 14.99 22.18
CA ASN A 197 -36.58 14.07 21.30
C ASN A 197 -36.21 14.33 19.82
N THR A 198 -36.10 15.59 19.42
CA THR A 198 -35.71 15.95 18.04
C THR A 198 -34.27 15.53 17.74
N GLU A 199 -33.34 15.83 18.64
CA GLU A 199 -31.95 15.42 18.55
C GLU A 199 -31.82 13.89 18.37
N ARG A 200 -32.43 13.11 19.27
CA ARG A 200 -32.40 11.63 19.20
C ARG A 200 -32.99 11.10 17.90
N ARG A 201 -34.08 11.70 17.39
CA ARG A 201 -34.70 11.29 16.12
C ARG A 201 -33.78 11.53 14.93
N ILE A 202 -33.05 12.65 14.91
CA ILE A 202 -32.12 12.96 13.82
C ILE A 202 -30.91 12.04 13.87
N ILE A 203 -30.31 11.83 15.05
CA ILE A 203 -29.18 10.91 15.21
C ILE A 203 -29.56 9.51 14.71
N LYS A 204 -30.74 8.99 15.09
CA LYS A 204 -31.23 7.70 14.57
C LYS A 204 -31.34 7.66 13.04
N LYS A 205 -31.80 8.75 12.41
CA LYS A 205 -31.90 8.82 10.95
C LYS A 205 -30.54 8.88 10.26
N ILE A 206 -29.56 9.54 10.89
CA ILE A 206 -28.18 9.59 10.41
C ILE A 206 -27.58 8.19 10.46
N VAL A 207 -27.69 7.49 11.60
CA VAL A 207 -27.22 6.11 11.76
C VAL A 207 -27.84 5.17 10.73
N LEU A 208 -29.15 5.28 10.45
CA LEU A 208 -29.80 4.48 9.42
C LEU A 208 -29.25 4.74 8.01
N VAL A 209 -28.83 5.96 7.71
CA VAL A 209 -28.19 6.29 6.42
C VAL A 209 -26.75 5.78 6.39
N GLN A 210 -25.98 5.96 7.47
CA GLN A 210 -24.62 5.39 7.59
C GLN A 210 -24.64 3.88 7.36
N GLN A 211 -25.51 3.15 8.06
CA GLN A 211 -25.68 1.70 7.87
C GLN A 211 -26.08 1.32 6.45
N ARG A 212 -26.91 2.12 5.77
CA ARG A 212 -27.26 1.87 4.37
C ARG A 212 -26.06 2.10 3.45
N ILE A 213 -25.22 3.09 3.73
CA ILE A 213 -23.99 3.35 2.99
C ILE A 213 -22.99 2.23 3.23
N ASP A 214 -22.70 1.87 4.48
CA ASP A 214 -21.76 0.79 4.82
C ASP A 214 -22.22 -0.58 4.28
N PHE A 215 -23.53 -0.80 4.16
CA PHE A 215 -24.07 -1.99 3.51
C PHE A 215 -23.86 -1.99 1.99
N LEU A 216 -24.03 -0.84 1.33
CA LEU A 216 -23.81 -0.72 -0.11
C LEU A 216 -22.32 -0.75 -0.46
N PHE A 217 -21.50 -0.06 0.33
CA PHE A 217 -20.06 0.05 0.17
C PHE A 217 -19.35 -0.70 1.31
N PRO A 218 -19.27 -2.04 1.24
CA PRO A 218 -18.62 -2.84 2.26
C PRO A 218 -17.18 -2.38 2.47
N ARG A 219 -16.74 -2.45 3.72
CA ARG A 219 -15.39 -2.02 4.11
C ARG A 219 -14.34 -2.99 3.58
N LEU A 220 -13.31 -2.45 2.93
CA LEU A 220 -12.11 -3.18 2.56
C LEU A 220 -10.98 -2.84 3.56
N PRO A 221 -10.76 -3.68 4.58
CA PRO A 221 -9.66 -3.48 5.51
C PRO A 221 -8.31 -3.63 4.81
N ALA A 222 -7.31 -2.84 5.20
CA ALA A 222 -5.95 -2.94 4.66
C ALA A 222 -5.35 -4.34 4.87
N GLU A 223 -5.78 -5.01 5.95
CA GLU A 223 -5.43 -6.38 6.29
C GLU A 223 -5.86 -7.38 5.21
N LYS A 224 -7.04 -7.19 4.60
CA LYS A 224 -7.48 -8.05 3.48
C LYS A 224 -6.56 -7.88 2.27
N SER A 225 -6.19 -6.64 1.93
CA SER A 225 -5.23 -6.38 0.85
C SER A 225 -3.88 -7.06 1.10
N LEU A 226 -3.38 -7.06 2.35
CA LEU A 226 -2.14 -7.76 2.71
C LEU A 226 -2.26 -9.28 2.58
N VAL A 227 -3.39 -9.86 2.99
CA VAL A 227 -3.67 -11.30 2.81
C VAL A 227 -3.73 -11.66 1.33
N ASP A 228 -4.41 -10.84 0.52
CA ASP A 228 -4.50 -11.04 -0.93
C ASP A 228 -3.13 -10.94 -1.60
N ILE A 229 -2.30 -9.95 -1.23
CA ILE A 229 -0.91 -9.85 -1.69
C ILE A 229 -0.12 -11.11 -1.34
N SER A 230 -0.24 -11.62 -0.11
CA SER A 230 0.43 -12.85 0.31
C SER A 230 -0.02 -14.04 -0.53
N LYS A 231 -1.33 -14.15 -0.80
CA LYS A 231 -1.90 -15.24 -1.61
C LYS A 231 -1.41 -15.17 -3.07
N TYR A 232 -1.55 -14.01 -3.71
CA TYR A 232 -1.11 -13.82 -5.10
C TYR A 232 0.41 -13.95 -5.26
N THR A 233 1.19 -13.60 -4.23
CA THR A 233 2.64 -13.83 -4.20
C THR A 233 2.95 -15.33 -4.17
N GLY A 234 2.20 -16.10 -3.38
CA GLY A 234 2.29 -17.57 -3.38
C GLY A 234 1.94 -18.17 -4.73
N GLU A 235 0.80 -17.80 -5.31
CA GLU A 235 0.37 -18.25 -6.65
C GLU A 235 1.39 -17.86 -7.74
N SER A 236 1.94 -16.65 -7.67
CA SER A 236 3.00 -16.21 -8.61
C SER A 236 4.27 -17.04 -8.44
N SER A 237 4.65 -17.40 -7.21
CA SER A 237 5.81 -18.26 -6.95
C SER A 237 5.62 -19.66 -7.54
N GLU A 238 4.42 -20.22 -7.42
CA GLU A 238 4.08 -21.53 -8.01
C GLU A 238 4.09 -21.48 -9.53
N ALA A 239 3.47 -20.45 -10.12
CA ALA A 239 3.49 -20.24 -11.57
C ALA A 239 4.91 -20.04 -12.13
N LEU A 240 5.79 -19.35 -11.39
CA LEU A 240 7.20 -19.20 -11.77
C LEU A 240 7.97 -20.53 -11.69
N GLN A 241 7.65 -21.37 -10.71
CA GLN A 241 8.24 -22.71 -10.59
C GLN A 241 7.81 -23.61 -11.76
N GLU A 242 6.52 -23.61 -12.11
CA GLU A 242 5.99 -24.35 -13.27
C GLU A 242 6.60 -23.82 -14.58
N LEU A 243 6.75 -22.49 -14.71
CA LEU A 243 7.44 -21.89 -15.85
C LEU A 243 8.88 -22.37 -15.96
N HIS A 244 9.60 -22.49 -14.84
CA HIS A 244 10.97 -23.00 -14.82
C HIS A 244 11.05 -24.44 -15.33
N GLU A 245 10.11 -25.30 -14.89
CA GLU A 245 10.01 -26.69 -15.31
C GLU A 245 9.68 -26.82 -16.81
N ARG A 246 8.67 -26.08 -17.29
CA ARG A 246 8.29 -26.07 -18.72
C ARG A 246 9.38 -25.51 -19.63
N ILE A 247 10.13 -24.50 -19.18
CA ILE A 247 11.29 -23.97 -19.92
C ILE A 247 12.37 -25.04 -20.02
N GLY A 248 12.66 -25.75 -18.93
CA GLY A 248 13.61 -26.87 -18.92
C GLY A 248 13.23 -27.94 -19.92
N ASP A 249 11.98 -28.43 -19.86
CA ASP A 249 11.46 -29.47 -20.74
C ASP A 249 11.50 -29.06 -22.22
N ARG A 250 11.05 -27.83 -22.54
CA ARG A 250 11.03 -27.33 -23.93
C ARG A 250 12.42 -27.08 -24.49
N LEU A 251 13.35 -26.57 -23.69
CA LEU A 251 14.74 -26.42 -24.11
C LEU A 251 15.38 -27.79 -24.37
N GLN A 252 15.13 -28.78 -23.51
CA GLN A 252 15.68 -30.13 -23.66
C GLN A 252 15.10 -30.85 -24.89
N GLU A 253 13.80 -30.74 -25.13
CA GLU A 253 13.13 -31.25 -26.34
C GLU A 253 13.70 -30.62 -27.61
N THR A 254 13.88 -29.29 -27.61
CA THR A 254 14.43 -28.55 -28.76
C THR A 254 15.88 -28.98 -29.03
N ILE A 255 16.70 -29.13 -28.00
CA ILE A 255 18.10 -29.58 -28.12
C ILE A 255 18.17 -31.04 -28.64
N SER A 256 17.30 -31.92 -28.16
CA SER A 256 17.23 -33.31 -28.64
C SER A 256 16.85 -33.37 -30.12
N GLY A 257 15.83 -32.62 -30.54
CA GLY A 257 15.41 -32.58 -31.95
C GLY A 257 16.48 -32.03 -32.89
N VAL A 258 17.27 -31.04 -32.45
CA VAL A 258 18.43 -30.55 -33.21
C VAL A 258 19.52 -31.62 -33.30
N SER A 259 19.77 -32.37 -32.23
CA SER A 259 20.77 -33.45 -32.24
C SER A 259 20.36 -34.61 -33.17
N ASP A 260 19.10 -35.02 -33.13
CA ASP A 260 18.59 -36.12 -33.95
C ASP A 260 18.62 -35.74 -35.45
N SER A 261 18.19 -34.52 -35.80
CA SER A 261 18.23 -34.03 -37.18
C SER A 261 19.66 -33.87 -37.71
N MET A 262 20.61 -33.43 -36.87
CA MET A 262 22.04 -33.43 -37.21
C MET A 262 22.57 -34.84 -37.46
N GLN A 263 22.25 -35.80 -36.58
CA GLN A 263 22.73 -37.18 -36.71
C GLN A 263 22.17 -37.86 -37.97
N GLU A 264 20.91 -37.58 -38.32
CA GLU A 264 20.28 -38.05 -39.56
C GLU A 264 20.93 -37.42 -40.80
N ALA A 265 21.19 -36.11 -40.78
CA ALA A 265 21.87 -35.41 -41.88
C ALA A 265 23.29 -35.94 -42.10
N PHE A 266 24.06 -36.16 -41.03
CA PHE A 266 25.41 -36.75 -41.11
C PHE A 266 25.38 -38.20 -41.60
N THR A 267 24.43 -39.01 -41.13
CA THR A 267 24.30 -40.42 -41.54
C THR A 267 23.93 -40.51 -43.02
N ASN A 268 23.03 -39.66 -43.50
CA ASN A 268 22.65 -39.59 -44.92
C ASN A 268 23.83 -39.13 -45.80
N ALA A 269 24.61 -38.14 -45.37
CA ALA A 269 25.79 -37.70 -46.10
C ALA A 269 26.85 -38.83 -46.20
N LEU A 270 27.12 -39.54 -45.10
CA LEU A 270 28.10 -40.62 -45.09
C LEU A 270 27.67 -41.82 -45.95
N ASN A 271 26.43 -42.28 -45.79
CA ASN A 271 25.95 -43.49 -46.48
C ASN A 271 25.61 -43.25 -47.95
N ASN A 272 25.01 -42.12 -48.31
CA ASN A 272 24.49 -41.91 -49.66
C ASN A 272 25.47 -41.14 -50.58
N VAL A 273 26.45 -40.42 -50.02
CA VAL A 273 27.39 -39.62 -50.82
C VAL A 273 28.80 -40.21 -50.74
N MET A 274 29.29 -40.51 -49.54
CA MET A 274 30.68 -40.94 -49.37
C MET A 274 30.93 -42.42 -49.70
N ALA A 275 30.06 -43.33 -49.25
CA ALA A 275 30.24 -44.77 -49.47
C ALA A 275 30.25 -45.16 -50.97
N PRO A 276 29.36 -44.64 -51.84
CA PRO A 276 29.38 -44.95 -53.28
C PRO A 276 30.62 -44.37 -54.00
N ALA A 277 31.07 -43.18 -53.60
CA ALA A 277 32.24 -42.54 -54.17
C ALA A 277 33.53 -43.33 -53.88
N MET A 278 33.67 -43.84 -52.65
CA MET A 278 34.78 -44.70 -52.25
C MET A 278 34.75 -46.06 -52.97
N GLN A 279 33.57 -46.66 -53.12
CA GLN A 279 33.42 -47.95 -53.80
C GLN A 279 33.77 -47.87 -55.30
N SER A 280 33.38 -46.79 -55.98
CA SER A 280 33.73 -46.54 -57.40
C SER A 280 35.23 -46.30 -57.61
N LEU A 281 35.91 -45.65 -56.66
CA LEU A 281 37.37 -45.43 -56.70
C LEU A 281 38.15 -46.76 -56.58
N VAL A 282 37.73 -47.64 -55.68
CA VAL A 282 38.36 -48.94 -55.45
C VAL A 282 38.07 -49.93 -56.59
N SER A 283 36.85 -49.94 -57.16
CA SER A 283 36.51 -50.86 -58.26
C SER A 283 37.25 -50.53 -59.56
N ASN A 284 37.43 -49.24 -59.87
CA ASN A 284 38.07 -48.81 -61.12
C ASN A 284 39.59 -48.90 -61.08
N THR A 285 40.19 -48.92 -59.89
CA THR A 285 41.65 -48.97 -59.72
C THR A 285 42.20 -50.41 -59.73
N SER A 286 41.35 -51.42 -59.46
CA SER A 286 41.78 -52.82 -59.31
C SER A 286 41.98 -53.59 -60.63
N GLN A 287 41.49 -53.10 -61.77
CA GLN A 287 41.32 -53.95 -62.96
C GLN A 287 42.33 -53.74 -64.11
N GLN A 288 43.31 -52.84 -63.99
CA GLN A 288 44.15 -52.47 -65.15
C GLN A 288 45.63 -52.13 -64.89
N THR A 289 46.19 -52.46 -63.73
CA THR A 289 47.55 -52.03 -63.33
C THR A 289 48.51 -53.20 -63.12
N SER A 290 48.94 -53.88 -64.19
CA SER A 290 50.03 -54.87 -64.10
C SER A 290 51.03 -54.90 -65.27
N GLY A 291 51.09 -53.90 -66.15
CA GLY A 291 52.04 -53.98 -67.29
C GLY A 291 52.66 -52.69 -67.83
N VAL A 292 52.36 -51.50 -67.31
CA VAL A 292 52.67 -50.23 -68.01
C VAL A 292 53.67 -49.32 -67.25
N ILE A 293 54.18 -49.75 -66.09
CA ILE A 293 55.01 -48.88 -65.22
C ILE A 293 56.45 -48.69 -65.72
N GLU A 294 57.02 -49.59 -66.52
CA GLU A 294 58.43 -49.51 -66.91
C GLU A 294 58.73 -48.49 -68.03
N GLN A 295 57.76 -48.14 -68.87
CA GLN A 295 57.98 -47.26 -70.02
C GLN A 295 57.62 -45.78 -69.76
N LEU A 296 56.91 -45.50 -68.66
CA LEU A 296 56.49 -44.15 -68.25
C LEU A 296 57.60 -43.34 -67.57
N ILE A 297 58.63 -43.99 -67.03
CA ILE A 297 59.69 -43.33 -66.25
C ILE A 297 60.70 -42.59 -67.15
N GLY A 298 60.91 -43.04 -68.40
CA GLY A 298 61.88 -42.43 -69.32
C GLY A 298 61.45 -41.08 -69.89
N ASN A 299 60.18 -40.92 -70.26
CA ASN A 299 59.68 -39.69 -70.89
C ASN A 299 59.24 -38.61 -69.87
N PHE A 300 59.10 -38.99 -68.60
CA PHE A 300 58.75 -38.08 -67.51
C PHE A 300 59.92 -37.18 -67.08
N THR A 301 61.17 -37.66 -67.21
CA THR A 301 62.35 -36.94 -66.71
C THR A 301 62.72 -35.71 -67.55
N GLU A 302 62.49 -35.73 -68.86
CA GLU A 302 62.86 -34.63 -69.77
C GLU A 302 61.83 -33.48 -69.76
N SER A 303 60.55 -33.81 -69.66
CA SER A 303 59.44 -32.84 -69.61
C SER A 303 59.32 -32.13 -68.24
N MET A 304 59.75 -32.79 -67.15
CA MET A 304 59.76 -32.19 -65.81
C MET A 304 60.88 -31.15 -65.60
N GLN A 305 61.99 -31.25 -66.37
CA GLN A 305 63.13 -30.34 -66.25
C GLN A 305 62.87 -28.96 -66.92
N ALA A 306 61.94 -28.89 -67.87
CA ALA A 306 61.49 -27.66 -68.51
C ALA A 306 60.36 -26.96 -67.73
N ALA A 307 59.43 -27.72 -67.13
CA ALA A 307 58.35 -27.19 -66.28
C ALA A 307 58.84 -26.74 -64.88
N GLY A 308 59.86 -27.41 -64.33
CA GLY A 308 60.37 -27.15 -62.98
C GLY A 308 61.00 -25.77 -62.76
N ARG A 309 61.46 -25.07 -63.81
CA ARG A 309 62.04 -23.71 -63.67
C ARG A 309 60.99 -22.62 -63.57
N GLY A 310 59.86 -22.73 -64.30
CA GLY A 310 58.75 -21.77 -64.21
C GLY A 310 57.85 -21.98 -62.99
N GLN A 311 57.70 -23.24 -62.56
CA GLN A 311 56.93 -23.58 -61.36
C GLN A 311 57.67 -23.25 -60.06
N GLY A 312 59.01 -23.31 -60.05
CA GLY A 312 59.83 -22.96 -58.88
C GLY A 312 59.65 -21.52 -58.41
N GLU A 313 59.65 -20.53 -59.32
CA GLU A 313 59.48 -19.11 -58.95
C GLU A 313 58.04 -18.78 -58.48
N LEU A 314 57.02 -19.34 -59.15
CA LEU A 314 55.62 -19.15 -58.77
C LEU A 314 55.27 -19.87 -57.46
N MET A 315 55.78 -21.07 -57.26
CA MET A 315 55.54 -21.84 -56.04
C MET A 315 56.28 -21.23 -54.84
N GLN A 316 57.49 -20.69 -55.02
CA GLN A 316 58.23 -20.03 -53.94
C GLN A 316 57.54 -18.71 -53.52
N LYS A 317 56.98 -17.96 -54.47
CA LYS A 317 56.21 -16.74 -54.19
C LYS A 317 54.85 -17.03 -53.52
N SER A 318 54.10 -18.01 -54.01
CA SER A 318 52.85 -18.45 -53.37
C SER A 318 53.08 -19.10 -52.01
N THR A 319 54.19 -19.81 -51.80
CA THR A 319 54.50 -20.41 -50.49
C THR A 319 54.88 -19.34 -49.48
N GLU A 320 55.57 -18.26 -49.87
CA GLU A 320 55.86 -17.15 -48.96
C GLU A 320 54.61 -16.33 -48.63
N GLU A 321 53.74 -16.07 -49.61
CA GLU A 321 52.44 -15.39 -49.39
C GLU A 321 51.49 -16.25 -48.54
N MET A 322 51.44 -17.57 -48.76
CA MET A 322 50.65 -18.50 -47.97
C MET A 322 51.21 -18.63 -46.54
N ARG A 323 52.54 -18.69 -46.39
CA ARG A 323 53.18 -18.73 -45.07
C ARG A 323 52.93 -17.44 -44.30
N GLN A 324 52.97 -16.28 -44.95
CA GLN A 324 52.56 -15.01 -44.35
C GLN A 324 51.09 -15.02 -43.94
N ALA A 325 50.18 -15.43 -44.83
CA ALA A 325 48.75 -15.49 -44.52
C ALA A 325 48.42 -16.43 -43.35
N VAL A 326 49.03 -17.63 -43.31
CA VAL A 326 48.87 -18.58 -42.21
C VAL A 326 49.47 -18.05 -40.91
N THR A 327 50.62 -17.37 -40.98
CA THR A 327 51.24 -16.75 -39.78
C THR A 327 50.37 -15.60 -39.26
N THR A 328 49.83 -14.74 -40.12
CA THR A 328 48.91 -13.65 -39.74
C THR A 328 47.60 -14.19 -39.18
N LEU A 329 47.03 -15.24 -39.78
CA LEU A 329 45.81 -15.87 -39.28
C LEU A 329 46.05 -16.51 -37.91
N SER A 330 47.20 -17.16 -37.73
CA SER A 330 47.59 -17.77 -36.45
C SER A 330 47.84 -16.71 -35.37
N ASP A 331 48.43 -15.57 -35.71
CA ASP A 331 48.62 -14.44 -34.79
C ASP A 331 47.28 -13.77 -34.42
N GLN A 332 46.36 -13.64 -35.38
CA GLN A 332 45.00 -13.14 -35.12
C GLN A 332 44.21 -14.11 -34.23
N MET A 333 44.27 -15.42 -34.50
CA MET A 333 43.63 -16.44 -33.65
C MET A 333 44.22 -16.44 -32.24
N LYS A 334 45.55 -16.34 -32.13
CA LYS A 334 46.21 -16.21 -30.82
C LYS A 334 45.75 -14.97 -30.07
N THR A 335 45.65 -13.82 -30.76
CA THR A 335 45.16 -12.57 -30.16
C THR A 335 43.71 -12.71 -29.69
N VAL A 336 42.83 -13.34 -30.48
CA VAL A 336 41.43 -13.58 -30.09
C VAL A 336 41.34 -14.52 -28.90
N VAL A 337 42.12 -15.60 -28.87
CA VAL A 337 42.17 -16.55 -27.74
C VAL A 337 42.72 -15.88 -26.49
N ASP A 338 43.81 -15.12 -26.60
CA ASP A 338 44.41 -14.39 -25.47
C ASP A 338 43.44 -13.32 -24.94
N GLN A 339 42.74 -12.60 -25.82
CA GLN A 339 41.79 -11.55 -25.43
C GLN A 339 40.50 -12.12 -24.83
N THR A 340 40.02 -13.25 -25.34
CA THR A 340 38.86 -13.95 -24.77
C THR A 340 39.21 -14.56 -23.41
N SER A 341 40.39 -15.19 -23.29
CA SER A 341 40.88 -15.75 -22.03
C SER A 341 41.06 -14.66 -20.96
N ASN A 342 41.68 -13.52 -21.32
CA ASN A 342 41.86 -12.39 -20.42
C ASN A 342 40.52 -11.75 -20.01
N ASN A 343 39.56 -11.62 -20.92
CA ASN A 343 38.20 -11.15 -20.58
C ASN A 343 37.47 -12.13 -19.67
N HIS A 344 37.60 -13.44 -19.90
CA HIS A 344 36.96 -14.45 -19.06
C HIS A 344 37.56 -14.47 -17.65
N GLN A 345 38.87 -14.32 -17.54
CA GLN A 345 39.57 -14.25 -16.26
C GLN A 345 39.25 -12.95 -15.50
N ALA A 346 39.08 -11.83 -16.22
CA ALA A 346 38.63 -10.56 -15.64
C ALA A 346 37.18 -10.64 -15.14
N MET A 347 36.28 -11.26 -15.91
CA MET A 347 34.89 -11.50 -15.48
C MET A 347 34.83 -12.46 -14.28
N ALA A 348 35.62 -13.52 -14.27
CA ALA A 348 35.68 -14.45 -13.14
C ALA A 348 36.16 -13.74 -11.86
N LYS A 349 37.20 -12.90 -11.94
CA LYS A 349 37.66 -12.08 -10.80
C LYS A 349 36.62 -11.05 -10.37
N GLN A 350 35.93 -10.42 -11.31
CA GLN A 350 34.88 -9.44 -11.00
C GLN A 350 33.68 -10.11 -10.32
N GLN A 351 33.32 -11.33 -10.75
CA GLN A 351 32.24 -12.11 -10.14
C GLN A 351 32.62 -12.65 -8.75
N GLU A 352 33.87 -13.06 -8.57
CA GLU A 352 34.40 -13.45 -7.26
C GLU A 352 34.41 -12.26 -6.28
N GLN A 353 34.84 -11.08 -6.73
CA GLN A 353 34.80 -9.85 -5.92
C GLN A 353 33.37 -9.39 -5.60
N ALA A 354 32.44 -9.48 -6.56
CA ALA A 354 31.04 -9.16 -6.34
C ALA A 354 30.39 -10.12 -5.33
N SER A 355 30.71 -11.41 -5.41
CA SER A 355 30.24 -12.43 -4.47
C SER A 355 30.82 -12.22 -3.06
N GLN A 356 32.10 -11.84 -2.95
CA GLN A 356 32.70 -11.50 -1.66
C GLN A 356 32.08 -10.25 -1.04
N GLN A 357 31.90 -9.17 -1.82
CA GLN A 357 31.21 -7.96 -1.34
C GLN A 357 29.77 -8.24 -0.90
N PHE A 358 29.05 -9.07 -1.66
CA PHE A 358 27.69 -9.47 -1.31
C PHE A 358 27.65 -10.25 0.01
N ASN A 359 28.58 -11.19 0.21
CA ASN A 359 28.69 -11.96 1.45
C ASN A 359 29.07 -11.08 2.66
N ASP A 360 29.99 -10.13 2.48
CA ASP A 360 30.38 -9.18 3.53
C ASP A 360 29.22 -8.23 3.89
N GLN A 361 28.45 -7.79 2.90
CA GLN A 361 27.27 -6.97 3.13
C GLN A 361 26.16 -7.74 3.85
N MET A 362 25.95 -9.02 3.50
CA MET A 362 25.03 -9.93 4.19
C MET A 362 25.44 -10.18 5.64
N ARG A 363 26.74 -10.40 5.91
CA ARG A 363 27.27 -10.55 7.27
C ARG A 363 27.10 -9.29 8.11
N SER A 364 27.37 -8.13 7.52
CA SER A 364 27.16 -6.83 8.19
C SER A 364 25.67 -6.62 8.53
N MET A 365 24.78 -6.97 7.61
CA MET A 365 23.33 -6.86 7.82
C MET A 365 22.82 -7.84 8.90
N LEU A 366 23.32 -9.07 8.92
CA LEU A 366 22.99 -10.06 9.97
C LEU A 366 23.49 -9.60 11.35
N SER A 367 24.73 -9.15 11.45
CA SER A 367 25.31 -8.60 12.69
C SER A 367 24.51 -7.39 13.21
N GLN A 368 24.18 -6.47 12.32
CA GLN A 368 23.39 -5.28 12.68
C GLN A 368 21.93 -5.61 13.04
N SER A 369 21.40 -6.72 12.51
CA SER A 369 20.08 -7.24 12.88
C SER A 369 20.10 -7.89 14.26
N GLU A 370 21.14 -8.68 14.58
CA GLU A 370 21.32 -9.27 15.91
C GLU A 370 21.49 -8.19 16.99
N GLU A 371 22.27 -7.14 16.72
CA GLU A 371 22.46 -6.01 17.63
C GLU A 371 21.15 -5.22 17.84
N ARG A 372 20.36 -5.03 16.77
CA ARG A 372 19.02 -4.43 16.86
C ARG A 372 18.06 -5.30 17.67
N GLN A 373 18.10 -6.62 17.49
CA GLN A 373 17.25 -7.57 18.21
C GLN A 373 17.58 -7.57 19.70
N GLN A 374 18.86 -7.64 20.07
CA GLN A 374 19.30 -7.55 21.47
C GLN A 374 18.95 -6.20 22.12
N THR A 375 19.10 -5.09 21.38
CA THR A 375 18.70 -3.77 21.87
C THR A 375 17.20 -3.67 22.11
N MET A 376 16.40 -4.28 21.23
CA MET A 376 14.94 -4.32 21.36
C MET A 376 14.52 -5.17 22.56
N GLU A 377 15.14 -6.33 22.74
CA GLU A 377 14.89 -7.23 23.87
C GLU A 377 15.28 -6.58 25.20
N SER A 378 16.43 -5.92 25.26
CA SER A 378 16.88 -5.15 26.43
C SER A 378 15.91 -4.01 26.79
N LYS A 379 15.48 -3.21 25.80
CA LYS A 379 14.49 -2.14 26.02
C LYS A 379 13.12 -2.68 26.42
N PHE A 380 12.73 -3.84 25.91
CA PHE A 380 11.47 -4.50 26.29
C PHE A 380 11.49 -4.96 27.75
N VAL A 381 12.59 -5.57 28.18
CA VAL A 381 12.81 -5.98 29.59
C VAL A 381 12.89 -4.76 30.51
N GLU A 382 13.58 -3.70 30.11
CA GLU A 382 13.66 -2.45 30.87
C GLU A 382 12.28 -1.79 31.02
N THR A 383 11.49 -1.76 29.95
CA THR A 383 10.12 -1.21 29.97
C THR A 383 9.19 -2.06 30.84
N LEU A 384 9.28 -3.39 30.78
CA LEU A 384 8.51 -4.29 31.63
C LEU A 384 8.86 -4.11 33.11
N ASN A 385 10.14 -3.99 33.45
CA ASN A 385 10.57 -3.73 34.82
C ASN A 385 10.10 -2.35 35.31
N ALA A 386 10.18 -1.32 34.47
CA ALA A 386 9.66 0.02 34.80
C ALA A 386 8.14 0.00 35.04
N GLN A 387 7.40 -0.74 34.22
CA GLN A 387 5.95 -0.91 34.36
C GLN A 387 5.60 -1.69 35.64
N GLN A 388 6.36 -2.73 35.97
CA GLN A 388 6.16 -3.53 37.19
C GLN A 388 6.46 -2.71 38.45
N HIS A 389 7.51 -1.89 38.44
CA HIS A 389 7.82 -0.97 39.54
C HIS A 389 6.73 0.10 39.72
N ALA A 390 6.25 0.70 38.63
CA ALA A 390 5.17 1.69 38.68
C ALA A 390 3.86 1.09 39.23
N LEU A 391 3.56 -0.19 38.92
CA LEU A 391 2.41 -0.90 39.47
C LEU A 391 2.57 -1.19 40.98
N ALA A 392 3.76 -1.62 41.41
CA ALA A 392 4.05 -1.89 42.82
C ALA A 392 3.99 -0.62 43.68
N GLU A 393 4.50 0.49 43.17
CA GLU A 393 4.48 1.80 43.85
C GLU A 393 3.05 2.33 43.98
N ARG A 394 2.24 2.19 42.92
CA ARG A 394 0.83 2.59 42.90
C ARG A 394 -0.04 1.75 43.85
N GLU A 395 0.25 0.46 43.96
CA GLU A 395 -0.39 -0.41 44.95
C GLU A 395 -0.02 -0.03 46.39
N SER A 396 1.24 0.35 46.63
CA SER A 396 1.69 0.79 47.95
C SER A 396 1.01 2.09 48.36
N GLU A 397 0.97 3.10 47.48
CA GLU A 397 0.23 4.33 47.75
C GLU A 397 -1.26 4.10 47.97
N HIS A 398 -1.87 3.17 47.23
CA HIS A 398 -3.29 2.84 47.40
C HIS A 398 -3.56 2.22 48.77
N ARG A 399 -2.69 1.32 49.25
CA ARG A 399 -2.80 0.73 50.59
C ARG A 399 -2.64 1.78 51.68
N ASP A 400 -1.67 2.68 51.55
CA ASP A 400 -1.38 3.71 52.55
C ASP A 400 -2.51 4.74 52.66
N LYS A 401 -3.07 5.16 51.52
CA LYS A 401 -4.25 6.04 51.46
C LYS A 401 -5.50 5.37 52.04
N LEU A 402 -5.71 4.08 51.77
CA LEU A 402 -6.85 3.33 52.30
C LEU A 402 -6.77 3.18 53.83
N GLN A 403 -5.58 2.89 54.35
CA GLN A 403 -5.33 2.77 55.79
C GLN A 403 -5.55 4.12 56.50
N THR A 404 -5.01 5.21 55.94
CA THR A 404 -5.22 6.57 56.48
C THR A 404 -6.70 6.96 56.49
N GLN A 405 -7.46 6.57 55.47
CA GLN A 405 -8.90 6.83 55.43
C GLN A 405 -9.67 6.03 56.50
N LEU A 406 -9.31 4.76 56.70
CA LEU A 406 -9.88 3.90 57.75
C LEU A 406 -9.61 4.45 59.14
N ASP A 407 -8.38 4.91 59.42
CA ASP A 407 -8.03 5.51 60.71
C ASP A 407 -8.81 6.81 60.95
N SER A 408 -8.92 7.67 59.94
CA SER A 408 -9.71 8.92 60.06
C SER A 408 -11.21 8.65 60.28
N TRP A 409 -11.71 7.53 59.75
CA TRP A 409 -13.10 7.14 59.90
C TRP A 409 -13.38 6.58 61.30
N LEU A 410 -12.48 5.75 61.83
CA LEU A 410 -12.55 5.25 63.21
C LEU A 410 -12.47 6.39 64.24
N GLU A 411 -11.60 7.38 64.00
CA GLU A 411 -11.48 8.56 64.87
C GLU A 411 -12.75 9.42 64.86
N LYS A 412 -13.34 9.65 63.68
CA LYS A 412 -14.62 10.36 63.55
C LYS A 412 -15.78 9.60 64.19
N GLN A 413 -15.77 8.27 64.14
CA GLN A 413 -16.80 7.45 64.76
C GLN A 413 -16.73 7.47 66.29
N ALA A 414 -15.52 7.48 66.86
CA ALA A 414 -15.31 7.63 68.30
C ALA A 414 -15.81 8.99 68.81
N LEU A 415 -15.50 10.08 68.08
CA LEU A 415 -15.98 11.43 68.39
C LEU A 415 -17.51 11.54 68.35
N LEU A 416 -18.16 10.80 67.44
CA LEU A 416 -19.62 10.79 67.30
C LEU A 416 -20.30 10.06 68.48
N ILE A 417 -19.67 9.00 68.99
CA ILE A 417 -20.16 8.29 70.19
C ILE A 417 -20.01 9.17 71.44
N GLU A 418 -18.89 9.90 71.56
CA GLU A 418 -18.66 10.81 72.68
C GLU A 418 -19.63 12.00 72.68
N THR A 419 -19.88 12.58 71.51
CA THR A 419 -20.87 13.67 71.36
C THR A 419 -22.31 13.19 71.58
N MET A 420 -22.65 11.94 71.23
CA MET A 420 -23.94 11.34 71.58
C MET A 420 -24.10 11.13 73.10
N LYS A 421 -23.04 10.69 73.79
CA LYS A 421 -23.05 10.54 75.25
C LYS A 421 -23.29 11.88 75.93
N ASP A 422 -22.57 12.92 75.50
CA ASP A 422 -22.73 14.30 75.98
C ASP A 422 -24.14 14.86 75.74
N ALA A 423 -24.75 14.53 74.60
CA ALA A 423 -26.11 14.98 74.27
C ALA A 423 -27.16 14.32 75.16
N VAL A 424 -26.99 13.05 75.51
CA VAL A 424 -27.90 12.32 76.41
C VAL A 424 -27.80 12.87 77.84
N GLU A 425 -26.58 13.15 78.33
CA GLU A 425 -26.37 13.75 79.67
C GLU A 425 -26.96 15.17 79.76
N ARG A 426 -26.81 15.99 78.71
CA ARG A 426 -27.42 17.34 78.65
C ARG A 426 -28.94 17.30 78.58
N THR A 427 -29.53 16.34 77.89
CA THR A 427 -30.99 16.23 77.77
C THR A 427 -31.63 15.81 79.10
N GLN A 428 -30.95 14.96 79.86
CA GLN A 428 -31.39 14.54 81.19
C GLN A 428 -31.34 15.69 82.21
N SER A 429 -30.26 16.48 82.19
CA SER A 429 -30.11 17.70 82.99
C SER A 429 -31.16 18.78 82.64
N HIS A 430 -31.56 18.88 81.37
CA HIS A 430 -32.55 19.84 80.91
C HIS A 430 -33.98 19.50 81.38
N MET A 431 -34.33 18.21 81.50
CA MET A 431 -35.64 17.77 82.01
C MET A 431 -35.86 18.10 83.49
N ASP A 432 -34.80 18.05 84.32
CA ASP A 432 -34.88 18.44 85.72
C ASP A 432 -35.04 19.97 85.89
N SER A 433 -34.43 20.75 85.00
CA SER A 433 -34.52 22.23 85.02
C SER A 433 -35.86 22.79 84.56
N VAL A 434 -36.57 22.09 83.66
CA VAL A 434 -37.88 22.51 83.14
C VAL A 434 -39.01 22.37 84.17
N ILE A 435 -38.86 21.45 85.13
CA ILE A 435 -39.82 21.26 86.24
C ILE A 435 -39.76 22.45 87.22
N GLU A 436 -38.57 23.04 87.42
CA GLU A 436 -38.37 24.17 88.32
C GLU A 436 -38.76 25.51 87.68
N GLN A 437 -38.52 25.67 86.37
CA GLN A 437 -38.83 26.90 85.61
C GLN A 437 -40.33 27.22 85.47
N HIS A 438 -41.24 26.24 85.67
CA HIS A 438 -42.68 26.50 85.55
C HIS A 438 -43.25 27.38 86.68
N LYS A 439 -42.51 27.55 87.79
CA LYS A 439 -42.94 28.30 88.97
C LYS A 439 -42.59 29.80 88.96
N GLU A 440 -41.66 30.21 88.10
CA GLU A 440 -41.01 31.53 88.17
C GLU A 440 -41.33 32.46 86.98
N VAL A 441 -42.31 32.11 86.13
CA VAL A 441 -42.68 32.89 84.93
C VAL A 441 -43.59 34.10 85.24
N VAL A 442 -44.07 34.27 86.48
CA VAL A 442 -44.91 35.43 86.86
C VAL A 442 -44.07 36.66 87.28
N GLY A 443 -42.74 36.55 87.41
CA GLY A 443 -41.88 37.59 88.01
C GLY A 443 -41.07 38.50 87.07
N GLU A 444 -40.81 38.12 85.81
CA GLU A 444 -39.72 38.73 85.03
C GLU A 444 -40.14 39.77 83.97
N LEU A 445 -40.77 40.87 84.39
CA LEU A 445 -40.86 42.09 83.55
C LEU A 445 -39.66 43.04 83.75
N LYS A 446 -38.57 42.57 84.38
CA LYS A 446 -37.38 43.38 84.73
C LYS A 446 -36.09 42.98 83.99
N SER A 447 -36.03 41.84 83.30
CA SER A 447 -34.81 41.25 82.72
C SER A 447 -34.51 41.69 81.26
N ILE A 448 -35.09 42.80 80.80
CA ILE A 448 -34.86 43.32 79.43
C ILE A 448 -33.49 44.01 79.28
N SER A 449 -32.86 44.44 80.38
CA SER A 449 -31.55 45.11 80.36
C SER A 449 -30.36 44.15 80.18
N GLU A 450 -30.50 42.86 80.54
CA GLU A 450 -29.41 41.87 80.46
C GLU A 450 -29.29 41.25 79.05
N ALA A 451 -30.39 41.14 78.31
CA ALA A 451 -30.40 40.62 76.94
C ALA A 451 -29.53 41.44 75.94
N SER A 452 -29.28 42.72 76.26
CA SER A 452 -28.40 43.60 75.47
C SER A 452 -26.91 43.19 75.57
N ALA A 453 -26.48 42.68 76.73
CA ALA A 453 -25.10 42.22 76.94
C ALA A 453 -24.81 40.90 76.19
N THR A 454 -25.78 39.98 76.16
CA THR A 454 -25.68 38.70 75.42
C THR A 454 -25.63 38.91 73.91
N SER A 455 -26.39 39.86 73.38
CA SER A 455 -26.32 40.25 71.96
C SER A 455 -24.94 40.82 71.58
N SER A 456 -24.30 41.59 72.47
CA SER A 456 -22.94 42.10 72.23
C SER A 456 -21.89 40.98 72.17
N GLN A 457 -22.06 39.93 72.99
CA GLN A 457 -21.18 38.75 72.96
C GLN A 457 -21.37 37.93 71.67
N ASN A 458 -22.60 37.78 71.20
CA ASN A 458 -22.90 37.10 69.94
C ASN A 458 -22.41 37.88 68.71
N LEU A 459 -22.41 39.22 68.77
CA LEU A 459 -21.79 40.06 67.75
C LEU A 459 -20.27 39.88 67.69
N SER A 460 -19.61 39.73 68.84
CA SER A 460 -18.16 39.46 68.92
C SER A 460 -17.81 38.08 68.33
N ASN A 461 -18.60 37.05 68.65
CA ASN A 461 -18.42 35.70 68.09
C ASN A 461 -18.64 35.69 66.56
N SER A 462 -19.63 36.44 66.07
CA SER A 462 -19.89 36.57 64.64
C SER A 462 -18.75 37.30 63.91
N SER A 463 -18.13 38.29 64.56
CA SER A 463 -16.94 38.98 64.03
C SER A 463 -15.74 38.02 63.91
N ASN A 464 -15.53 37.14 64.90
CA ASN A 464 -14.50 36.10 64.83
C ASN A 464 -14.77 35.06 63.72
N GLN A 465 -16.04 34.71 63.47
CA GLN A 465 -16.40 33.84 62.35
C GLN A 465 -16.19 34.52 60.99
N ILE A 466 -16.47 35.81 60.86
CA ILE A 466 -16.17 36.60 59.66
C ILE A 466 -14.66 36.69 59.43
N ALA A 467 -13.86 36.84 60.49
CA ALA A 467 -12.40 36.83 60.40
C ALA A 467 -11.86 35.48 59.91
N MET A 468 -12.42 34.36 60.40
CA MET A 468 -12.06 33.02 59.91
C MET A 468 -12.50 32.78 58.47
N LEU A 469 -13.69 33.25 58.07
CA LEU A 469 -14.17 33.21 56.68
C LEU A 469 -13.26 34.01 55.74
N SER A 470 -12.82 35.19 56.18
CA SER A 470 -11.84 36.01 55.45
C SER A 470 -10.51 35.28 55.30
N GLY A 471 -10.00 34.65 56.36
CA GLY A 471 -8.79 33.82 56.29
C GLY A 471 -8.91 32.62 55.35
N ASN A 472 -10.08 31.98 55.30
CA ASN A 472 -10.35 30.88 54.38
C ASN A 472 -10.49 31.35 52.92
N LEU A 473 -11.07 32.54 52.69
CA LEU A 473 -11.13 33.17 51.37
C LEU A 473 -9.73 33.52 50.84
N VAL A 474 -8.84 34.02 51.70
CA VAL A 474 -7.44 34.28 51.33
C VAL A 474 -6.73 32.97 50.95
N LYS A 475 -6.84 31.91 51.77
CA LYS A 475 -6.25 30.60 51.45
C LYS A 475 -6.81 29.99 50.17
N ALA A 476 -8.11 30.12 49.92
CA ALA A 476 -8.74 29.67 48.68
C ALA A 476 -8.21 30.45 47.47
N THR A 477 -7.95 31.75 47.63
CA THR A 477 -7.38 32.61 46.58
C THR A 477 -5.93 32.25 46.28
N GLU A 478 -5.10 31.98 47.30
CA GLU A 478 -3.73 31.49 47.13
C GLU A 478 -3.67 30.11 46.46
N LEU A 479 -4.60 29.21 46.81
CA LEU A 479 -4.75 27.90 46.14
C LEU A 479 -5.16 28.06 44.67
N PHE A 480 -6.07 29.01 44.38
CA PHE A 480 -6.46 29.31 43.01
C PHE A 480 -5.29 29.87 42.18
N ASP A 481 -4.48 30.76 42.76
CA ASP A 481 -3.30 31.32 42.11
C ASP A 481 -2.26 30.23 41.80
N THR A 482 -2.00 29.35 42.77
CA THR A 482 -1.09 28.20 42.59
C THR A 482 -1.57 27.26 41.48
N ARG A 483 -2.87 26.93 41.43
CA ARG A 483 -3.44 26.07 40.39
C ARG A 483 -3.43 26.74 39.02
N LEU A 484 -3.60 28.07 38.94
CA LEU A 484 -3.48 28.82 37.70
C LEU A 484 -2.07 28.77 37.12
N VAL A 485 -1.04 28.84 37.98
CA VAL A 485 0.36 28.66 37.57
C VAL A 485 0.61 27.25 37.03
N GLU A 486 0.16 26.21 37.73
CA GLU A 486 0.29 24.81 37.27
C GLU A 486 -0.39 24.56 35.92
N VAL A 487 -1.61 25.10 35.72
CA VAL A 487 -2.33 25.01 34.44
C VAL A 487 -1.60 25.76 33.33
N THR A 488 -0.98 26.91 33.65
CA THR A 488 -0.20 27.70 32.70
C THR A 488 1.07 26.95 32.26
N ASP A 489 1.76 26.30 33.20
CA ASP A 489 2.93 25.48 32.90
C ASP A 489 2.57 24.21 32.13
N ALA A 490 1.45 23.56 32.46
CA ALA A 490 0.91 22.45 31.67
C ALA A 490 0.56 22.89 30.23
N MET A 491 0.00 24.09 30.06
CA MET A 491 -0.29 24.69 28.75
C MET A 491 1.00 24.98 27.95
N LYS A 492 2.06 25.48 28.60
CA LYS A 492 3.38 25.64 27.95
C LYS A 492 3.96 24.29 27.53
N GLY A 493 3.84 23.28 28.38
CA GLY A 493 4.25 21.91 28.07
C GLY A 493 3.52 21.36 26.83
N ILE A 494 2.19 21.47 26.80
CA ILE A 494 1.36 21.05 25.67
C ILE A 494 1.73 21.82 24.40
N SER A 495 1.95 23.13 24.48
CA SER A 495 2.37 23.94 23.33
C SER A 495 3.71 23.46 22.76
N SER A 496 4.70 23.19 23.62
CA SER A 496 6.01 22.68 23.18
C SER A 496 5.91 21.28 22.55
N GLN A 497 5.00 20.45 23.08
CA GLN A 497 4.76 19.10 22.57
C GLN A 497 4.02 19.16 21.22
N ASN A 498 3.13 20.13 21.03
CA ASN A 498 2.43 20.37 19.79
C ASN A 498 3.38 20.91 18.69
N ASP A 499 4.33 21.77 19.05
CA ASP A 499 5.40 22.22 18.13
C ASP A 499 6.31 21.06 17.73
N ALA A 500 6.68 20.19 18.67
CA ALA A 500 7.47 18.99 18.39
C ALA A 500 6.71 18.01 17.48
N LEU A 501 5.40 17.83 17.70
CA LEU A 501 4.55 17.00 16.85
C LEU A 501 4.44 17.58 15.43
N ALA A 502 4.28 18.89 15.31
CA ALA A 502 4.25 19.58 14.01
C ALA A 502 5.58 19.40 13.25
N ALA A 503 6.73 19.52 13.94
CA ALA A 503 8.04 19.24 13.36
C ALA A 503 8.15 17.78 12.88
N HIS A 504 7.61 16.83 13.66
CA HIS A 504 7.63 15.42 13.32
C HIS A 504 6.77 15.08 12.09
N VAL A 505 5.62 15.74 11.93
CA VAL A 505 4.75 15.62 10.75
C VAL A 505 5.42 16.20 9.51
N ILE A 506 6.13 17.33 9.64
CA ILE A 506 6.91 17.93 8.54
C ILE A 506 8.03 16.99 8.10
N GLU A 507 8.73 16.35 9.03
CA GLU A 507 9.80 15.40 8.71
C GLU A 507 9.26 14.14 8.03
N GLN A 508 8.13 13.61 8.49
CA GLN A 508 7.46 12.48 7.82
C GLN A 508 7.00 12.84 6.40
N ALA A 509 6.46 14.05 6.19
CA ALA A 509 6.09 14.51 4.85
C ALA A 509 7.30 14.64 3.91
N LYS A 510 8.48 14.98 4.45
CA LYS A 510 9.74 15.05 3.70
C LYS A 510 10.24 13.65 3.29
N VAL A 511 10.13 12.66 4.18
CA VAL A 511 10.45 11.26 3.87
C VAL A 511 9.51 10.71 2.79
N LEU A 512 8.20 11.01 2.87
CA LEU A 512 7.22 10.58 1.86
C LEU A 512 7.50 11.20 0.48
N ARG A 513 7.87 12.47 0.40
CA ARG A 513 8.35 13.10 -0.86
C ARG A 513 9.64 12.47 -1.39
N GLY A 514 10.55 12.07 -0.50
CA GLY A 514 11.76 11.34 -0.87
C GLY A 514 11.43 9.98 -1.50
N LEU A 515 10.47 9.25 -0.92
CA LEU A 515 9.95 8.00 -1.46
C LEU A 515 9.28 8.17 -2.82
N GLU A 516 8.44 9.20 -2.97
CA GLU A 516 7.80 9.56 -4.25
C GLU A 516 8.87 9.79 -5.35
N THR A 517 9.88 10.62 -5.04
CA THR A 517 10.98 10.91 -5.96
C THR A 517 11.75 9.65 -6.34
N SER A 518 12.06 8.79 -5.36
CA SER A 518 12.76 7.53 -5.60
C SER A 518 11.94 6.58 -6.45
N LEU A 519 10.63 6.47 -6.23
CA LEU A 519 9.74 5.62 -7.02
C LEU A 519 9.66 6.08 -8.48
N VAL A 520 9.61 7.40 -8.72
CA VAL A 520 9.64 7.97 -10.07
C VAL A 520 10.95 7.62 -10.77
N THR A 521 12.10 7.86 -10.12
CA THR A 521 13.42 7.54 -10.70
C THR A 521 13.62 6.04 -10.94
N THR A 522 13.12 5.18 -10.05
CA THR A 522 13.15 3.73 -10.25
C THR A 522 12.27 3.31 -11.42
N THR A 523 11.11 3.94 -11.60
CA THR A 523 10.19 3.67 -12.72
C THR A 523 10.82 4.09 -14.05
N GLU A 524 11.49 5.25 -14.11
CA GLU A 524 12.24 5.69 -15.29
C GLU A 524 13.38 4.71 -15.64
N ARG A 525 14.16 4.27 -14.64
CA ARG A 525 15.22 3.27 -14.85
C ARG A 525 14.69 1.92 -15.33
N PHE A 526 13.54 1.49 -14.81
CA PHE A 526 12.88 0.27 -15.31
C PHE A 526 12.43 0.46 -16.76
N GLY A 527 11.92 1.64 -17.11
CA GLY A 527 11.59 2.01 -18.49
C GLY A 527 12.80 1.93 -19.43
N GLU A 528 13.93 2.54 -19.06
CA GLU A 528 15.18 2.47 -19.83
C GLU A 528 15.70 1.03 -19.96
N THR A 529 15.64 0.25 -18.89
CA THR A 529 16.12 -1.15 -18.89
C THR A 529 15.23 -2.04 -19.77
N ALA A 530 13.91 -1.84 -19.74
CA ALA A 530 12.99 -2.55 -20.62
C ALA A 530 13.22 -2.17 -22.09
N GLN A 531 13.53 -0.90 -22.37
CA GLN A 531 13.84 -0.42 -23.72
C GLN A 531 15.17 -0.98 -24.23
N LEU A 532 16.20 -1.02 -23.38
CA LEU A 532 17.49 -1.67 -23.66
C LEU A 532 17.33 -3.17 -23.92
N ALA A 533 16.52 -3.87 -23.12
CA ALA A 533 16.22 -5.28 -23.33
C ALA A 533 15.50 -5.50 -24.67
N GLN A 534 14.51 -4.66 -24.99
CA GLN A 534 13.80 -4.72 -26.27
C GLN A 534 14.74 -4.47 -27.47
N SER A 535 15.62 -3.48 -27.37
CA SER A 535 16.66 -3.23 -28.38
C SER A 535 17.61 -4.42 -28.51
N GLY A 536 18.07 -5.00 -27.39
CA GLY A 536 18.94 -6.18 -27.40
C GLY A 536 18.29 -7.41 -28.06
N PHE A 537 16.99 -7.64 -27.84
CA PHE A 537 16.25 -8.70 -28.52
C PHE A 537 16.08 -8.43 -30.02
N ASN A 538 15.87 -7.17 -30.42
CA ASN A 538 15.83 -6.79 -31.83
C ASN A 538 17.18 -6.97 -32.53
N GLU A 539 18.28 -6.60 -31.86
CA GLU A 539 19.66 -6.79 -32.35
C GLU A 539 19.97 -8.28 -32.50
N MET A 540 19.61 -9.09 -31.50
CA MET A 540 19.76 -10.55 -31.56
C MET A 540 18.98 -11.16 -32.72
N LYS A 541 17.74 -10.71 -32.95
CA LYS A 541 16.93 -11.14 -34.11
C LYS A 541 17.59 -10.76 -35.43
N ALA A 542 18.13 -9.55 -35.55
CA ALA A 542 18.86 -9.11 -36.73
C ALA A 542 20.09 -9.99 -36.99
N HIS A 543 20.90 -10.22 -35.95
CA HIS A 543 22.11 -11.04 -36.03
C HIS A 543 21.82 -12.51 -36.37
N GLN A 544 20.75 -13.10 -35.81
CA GLN A 544 20.32 -14.45 -36.17
C GLN A 544 19.85 -14.54 -37.62
N THR A 545 19.14 -13.52 -38.11
CA THR A 545 18.68 -13.47 -39.51
C THR A 545 19.86 -13.36 -40.47
N GLU A 546 20.84 -12.51 -40.16
CA GLU A 546 22.07 -12.36 -40.95
C GLU A 546 22.95 -13.61 -40.92
N PHE A 547 23.07 -14.27 -39.77
CA PHE A 547 23.80 -15.53 -39.64
C PHE A 547 23.18 -16.63 -40.51
N ILE A 548 21.85 -16.78 -40.48
CA ILE A 548 21.14 -17.76 -41.32
C ILE A 548 21.33 -17.44 -42.80
N ALA A 549 21.21 -16.17 -43.20
CA ALA A 549 21.42 -15.75 -44.58
C ALA A 549 22.87 -16.01 -45.06
N ASN A 550 23.86 -15.79 -44.20
CA ASN A 550 25.27 -16.08 -44.50
C ASN A 550 25.55 -17.58 -44.62
N ILE A 551 24.89 -18.41 -43.81
CA ILE A 551 24.95 -19.87 -43.96
C ILE A 551 24.36 -20.29 -45.31
N GLU A 552 23.18 -19.79 -45.66
CA GLU A 552 22.51 -20.11 -46.92
C GLU A 552 23.37 -19.72 -48.13
N SER A 553 23.92 -18.50 -48.12
CA SER A 553 24.87 -18.01 -49.13
C SER A 553 26.14 -18.87 -49.22
N SER A 554 26.69 -19.30 -48.08
CA SER A 554 27.88 -20.16 -48.05
C SER A 554 27.61 -21.55 -48.63
N PHE A 555 26.43 -22.13 -48.36
CA PHE A 555 26.01 -23.40 -48.96
C PHE A 555 25.77 -23.28 -50.46
N GLU A 556 25.18 -22.17 -50.92
CA GLU A 556 24.95 -21.92 -52.35
C GLU A 556 26.28 -21.71 -53.10
N SER A 557 27.23 -20.98 -52.50
CA SER A 557 28.59 -20.81 -53.01
C SER A 557 29.35 -22.14 -53.10
N LEU A 558 29.26 -22.98 -52.06
CA LEU A 558 29.87 -24.31 -52.04
C LEU A 558 29.27 -25.21 -53.15
N GLY A 559 27.95 -25.17 -53.31
CA GLY A 559 27.24 -25.92 -54.35
C GLY A 559 27.64 -25.49 -55.76
N ASN A 560 27.79 -24.18 -55.99
CA ASN A 560 28.25 -23.65 -57.27
C ASN A 560 29.71 -24.01 -57.57
N ASN A 561 30.60 -23.93 -56.57
CA ASN A 561 32.01 -24.34 -56.70
C ASN A 561 32.14 -25.84 -57.01
N LEU A 562 31.37 -26.69 -56.32
CA LEU A 562 31.34 -28.13 -56.59
C LEU A 562 30.86 -28.42 -58.02
N LYS A 563 29.82 -27.73 -58.48
CA LYS A 563 29.30 -27.87 -59.84
C LYS A 563 30.35 -27.46 -60.89
N GLU A 564 31.08 -26.37 -60.64
CA GLU A 564 32.14 -25.90 -61.53
C GLU A 564 33.32 -26.89 -61.58
N GLN A 565 33.77 -27.37 -60.42
CA GLN A 565 34.83 -28.39 -60.36
C GLN A 565 34.43 -29.70 -61.05
N VAL A 566 33.19 -30.17 -60.86
CA VAL A 566 32.69 -31.37 -61.54
C VAL A 566 32.64 -31.15 -63.06
N SER A 567 32.20 -29.98 -63.52
CA SER A 567 32.18 -29.64 -64.95
C SER A 567 33.58 -29.59 -65.56
N VAL A 568 34.57 -29.06 -64.84
CA VAL A 568 35.98 -29.03 -65.29
C VAL A 568 36.56 -30.44 -65.37
N ILE A 569 36.27 -31.30 -64.38
CA ILE A 569 36.70 -32.70 -64.37
C ILE A 569 36.06 -33.47 -65.54
N GLU A 570 34.77 -33.25 -65.82
CA GLU A 570 34.08 -33.88 -66.95
C GLU A 570 34.71 -33.49 -68.29
N GLN A 571 35.05 -32.21 -68.45
CA GLN A 571 35.70 -31.70 -69.66
C GLN A 571 37.11 -32.29 -69.86
N GLN A 572 37.92 -32.32 -68.79
CA GLN A 572 39.25 -32.93 -68.82
C GLN A 572 39.20 -34.43 -69.10
N THR A 573 38.22 -35.14 -68.53
CA THR A 573 38.03 -36.57 -68.76
C THR A 573 37.67 -36.86 -70.22
N ASN A 574 36.81 -36.04 -70.83
CA ASN A 574 36.47 -36.15 -72.25
C ASN A 574 37.67 -35.89 -73.18
N GLU A 575 38.48 -34.90 -72.85
CA GLU A 575 39.68 -34.56 -73.61
C GLU A 575 40.75 -35.66 -73.50
N TRP A 576 40.91 -36.23 -72.30
CA TRP A 576 41.80 -37.36 -72.04
C TRP A 576 41.35 -38.63 -72.78
N LEU A 577 40.05 -38.96 -72.76
CA LEU A 577 39.49 -40.10 -73.50
C LEU A 577 39.68 -39.94 -75.02
N ARG A 578 39.52 -38.73 -75.56
CA ARG A 578 39.78 -38.45 -76.98
C ARG A 578 41.25 -38.62 -77.34
N SER A 579 42.16 -38.07 -76.52
CA SER A 579 43.61 -38.21 -76.73
C SER A 579 44.04 -39.68 -76.65
N TYR A 580 43.56 -40.41 -75.64
CA TYR A 580 43.80 -41.85 -75.49
C TYR A 580 43.29 -42.66 -76.69
N SER A 581 42.05 -42.41 -77.14
CA SER A 581 41.50 -43.08 -78.31
C SER A 581 42.30 -42.80 -79.59
N SER A 582 42.82 -41.58 -79.76
CA SER A 582 43.65 -41.21 -80.91
C SER A 582 45.01 -41.94 -80.88
N GLU A 583 45.64 -41.99 -79.71
CA GLU A 583 46.94 -42.62 -79.52
C GLU A 583 46.87 -44.13 -79.70
N VAL A 584 45.85 -44.78 -79.13
CA VAL A 584 45.60 -46.22 -79.31
C VAL A 584 45.38 -46.55 -80.78
N ASN A 585 44.60 -45.74 -81.51
CA ASN A 585 44.33 -45.99 -82.93
C ASN A 585 45.60 -45.83 -83.78
N THR A 586 46.46 -44.88 -83.43
CA THR A 586 47.76 -44.67 -84.08
C THR A 586 48.70 -45.85 -83.83
N GLN A 587 48.85 -46.30 -82.57
CA GLN A 587 49.67 -47.46 -82.24
C GLN A 587 49.16 -48.77 -82.87
N VAL A 588 47.84 -48.98 -82.91
CA VAL A 588 47.26 -50.16 -83.57
C VAL A 588 47.58 -50.16 -85.06
N LYS A 589 47.47 -49.01 -85.72
CA LYS A 589 47.82 -48.87 -87.14
C LYS A 589 49.30 -49.15 -87.38
N GLU A 590 50.19 -48.56 -86.57
CA GLU A 590 51.64 -48.74 -86.67
C GLU A 590 52.04 -50.21 -86.43
N ARG A 591 51.45 -50.87 -85.42
CA ARG A 591 51.68 -52.30 -85.17
C ARG A 591 51.15 -53.18 -86.30
N MET A 592 50.04 -52.83 -86.93
CA MET A 592 49.52 -53.56 -88.10
C MET A 592 50.42 -53.40 -89.32
N GLU A 593 51.03 -52.23 -89.52
CA GLU A 593 52.04 -52.03 -90.57
C GLU A 593 53.29 -52.88 -90.30
N ILE A 594 53.81 -52.87 -89.07
CA ILE A 594 54.95 -53.73 -88.68
C ILE A 594 54.62 -55.22 -88.85
N TRP A 595 53.40 -55.63 -88.49
CA TRP A 595 52.97 -57.02 -88.68
C TRP A 595 52.89 -57.39 -90.16
N ASN A 596 52.36 -56.51 -91.01
CA ASN A 596 52.36 -56.72 -92.47
C ASN A 596 53.79 -56.87 -93.01
N ASP A 597 54.71 -56.00 -92.61
CA ASP A 597 56.10 -56.05 -93.05
C ASP A 597 56.79 -57.35 -92.60
N LYS A 598 56.60 -57.77 -91.34
CA LYS A 598 57.17 -59.03 -90.84
C LYS A 598 56.55 -60.27 -91.48
N THR A 599 55.25 -60.24 -91.76
CA THR A 599 54.56 -61.34 -92.47
C THR A 599 55.05 -61.45 -93.91
N ARG A 600 55.31 -60.31 -94.57
CA ARG A 600 55.88 -60.25 -95.91
C ARG A 600 57.31 -60.76 -95.93
N GLU A 601 58.15 -60.32 -94.99
CA GLU A 601 59.53 -60.78 -94.84
C GLU A 601 59.58 -62.30 -94.62
N PHE A 602 58.74 -62.84 -93.72
CA PHE A 602 58.60 -64.28 -93.50
C PHE A 602 58.15 -65.04 -94.76
N SER A 603 57.17 -64.50 -95.49
CA SER A 603 56.68 -65.09 -96.74
C SER A 603 57.77 -65.11 -97.82
N ASP A 604 58.54 -64.03 -97.97
CA ASP A 604 59.67 -63.96 -98.89
C ASP A 604 60.78 -64.95 -98.50
N GLN A 605 61.04 -65.11 -97.20
CA GLN A 605 62.01 -66.06 -96.68
C GLN A 605 61.58 -67.51 -96.96
N MET A 606 60.31 -67.83 -96.73
CA MET A 606 59.70 -69.12 -97.07
C MET A 606 59.81 -69.42 -98.58
N VAL A 607 59.53 -68.44 -99.44
CA VAL A 607 59.70 -68.57 -100.89
C VAL A 607 61.15 -68.89 -101.24
N ARG A 608 62.13 -68.17 -100.68
CA ARG A 608 63.56 -68.47 -100.90
C ARG A 608 63.95 -69.85 -100.40
N THR A 609 63.43 -70.30 -99.25
CA THR A 609 63.69 -71.64 -98.72
C THR A 609 63.10 -72.71 -99.63
N VAL A 610 61.88 -72.53 -100.13
CA VAL A 610 61.27 -73.46 -101.10
C VAL A 610 62.03 -73.45 -102.42
N GLN A 611 62.51 -72.29 -102.90
CA GLN A 611 63.37 -72.20 -104.09
C GLN A 611 64.69 -72.96 -103.88
N GLY A 612 65.34 -72.77 -102.73
CA GLY A 612 66.57 -73.48 -102.39
C GLY A 612 66.39 -74.99 -102.20
N ILE A 613 65.22 -75.42 -101.71
CA ILE A 613 64.84 -76.85 -101.68
C ILE A 613 64.62 -77.37 -103.10
N SER A 614 63.97 -76.60 -103.98
CA SER A 614 63.79 -76.94 -105.40
C SER A 614 65.14 -77.08 -106.11
N ASP A 615 66.07 -76.16 -105.88
CA ASP A 615 67.42 -76.21 -106.46
C ASP A 615 68.21 -77.43 -105.95
N LEU A 616 68.05 -77.79 -104.66
CA LEU A 616 68.63 -79.01 -104.07
C LEU A 616 68.01 -80.30 -104.63
N VAL A 617 66.70 -80.28 -104.94
CA VAL A 617 65.99 -81.41 -105.59
C VAL A 617 66.46 -81.56 -107.04
N ASP A 618 66.61 -80.45 -107.78
CA ASP A 618 67.16 -80.44 -109.15
C ASP A 618 68.63 -80.91 -109.18
N GLU A 619 69.42 -80.63 -108.13
CA GLU A 619 70.80 -81.09 -108.00
C GLU A 619 70.90 -82.58 -107.59
N LEU A 620 69.88 -83.10 -106.88
CA LEU A 620 69.74 -84.53 -106.56
C LEU A 620 69.26 -85.36 -107.76
N GLU A 621 68.45 -84.82 -108.67
CA GLU A 621 68.07 -85.49 -109.93
C GLU A 621 69.21 -85.56 -110.96
N ARG A 622 70.29 -84.79 -110.76
CA ARG A 622 71.49 -84.78 -111.62
C ARG A 622 72.62 -85.73 -111.19
N LYS A 623 72.43 -86.48 -110.10
CA LYS A 623 73.30 -87.59 -109.66
C LYS A 623 72.63 -88.93 -109.92
#